data_AF-A0A3N0EIJ6-F1
#
_entry.id   AF-A0A3N0EIJ6-F1
#
_cell.length_a   1.000
_cell.length_b   1.000
_cell.length_c   1.000
_cell.angle_alpha   90.00
_cell.angle_beta   90.00
_cell.angle_gamma   90.00
#
_symmetry.space_group_name_H-M   'P 1'
#
loop_
_entity.id
_entity.type
_entity.pdbx_description
1 polymer ?
#
loop_
_entity_poly.entity_id
_entity_poly.type
_entity_poly.pdbx_seq_one_letter_code
_entity_poly.pdbx_strand_id
1 'polypeptide(L)'
;MVQLLATIEHAVKKPVWGCTMCGQCVLHKTGLTCPMTCPKNLRNGPCGGVREDGNCEVEPDMPCVWVKAQDRSEKMPRTWREQFDDLRPPVDNRLQGTSSWKNLLTGRDKQVPAGWQSDEE
;
A
#
# COMPACT_ATOMS: atom_id res chain seq x y z
N MET A 1 -15.21 -15.38 14.42
CA MET A 1 -15.11 -13.90 14.53
C MET A 1 -14.01 -13.31 13.65
N VAL A 2 -12.74 -13.74 13.75
CA VAL A 2 -11.61 -13.14 13.00
C VAL A 2 -11.74 -13.25 11.47
N GLN A 3 -12.26 -14.37 10.96
CA GLN A 3 -12.46 -14.56 9.52
C GLN A 3 -13.54 -13.61 8.95
N LEU A 4 -14.61 -13.36 9.69
CA LEU A 4 -15.70 -12.48 9.24
C LEU A 4 -15.21 -11.05 8.97
N LEU A 5 -14.35 -10.51 9.85
CA LEU A 5 -13.76 -9.19 9.65
C LEU A 5 -12.91 -9.13 8.37
N ALA A 6 -12.08 -10.14 8.14
CA ALA A 6 -11.26 -10.22 6.94
C ALA A 6 -12.11 -10.36 5.66
N THR A 7 -13.21 -11.10 5.70
CA THR A 7 -14.16 -11.22 4.59
C THR A 7 -14.86 -9.90 4.28
N ILE A 8 -15.36 -9.19 5.30
CA ILE A 8 -15.99 -7.87 5.13
C ILE A 8 -14.97 -6.89 4.56
N GLU A 9 -13.77 -6.86 5.13
CA GLU A 9 -12.69 -6.00 4.65
C GLU A 9 -12.35 -6.28 3.18
N HIS A 10 -12.26 -7.56 2.79
CA HIS A 10 -12.01 -7.94 1.41
C HIS A 10 -13.13 -7.48 0.47
N ALA A 11 -14.39 -7.73 0.87
CA ALA A 11 -15.58 -7.38 0.10
C ALA A 11 -15.69 -5.87 -0.16
N VAL A 12 -15.24 -5.03 0.78
CA VAL A 12 -15.23 -3.58 0.62
C VAL A 12 -13.97 -3.10 -0.12
N LYS A 13 -12.77 -3.54 0.30
CA LYS A 13 -11.52 -2.94 -0.19
C LYS A 13 -11.10 -3.42 -1.57
N LYS A 14 -11.44 -4.65 -1.96
CA LYS A 14 -11.11 -5.18 -3.29
C LYS A 14 -11.79 -4.41 -4.43
N PRO A 15 -13.12 -4.19 -4.45
CA PRO A 15 -13.75 -3.46 -5.54
C PRO A 15 -13.35 -1.97 -5.59
N VAL A 16 -13.07 -1.34 -4.45
CA VAL A 16 -12.78 0.10 -4.40
C VAL A 16 -11.31 0.41 -4.74
N TRP A 17 -10.35 -0.38 -4.23
CA TRP A 17 -8.91 -0.08 -4.35
C TRP A 17 -8.07 -1.21 -4.96
N GLY A 18 -8.68 -2.33 -5.36
CA GLY A 18 -7.92 -3.49 -5.85
C GLY A 18 -7.16 -4.22 -4.74
N CYS A 19 -7.60 -4.13 -3.48
CA CYS A 19 -6.88 -4.72 -2.35
C CYS A 19 -6.55 -6.21 -2.55
N THR A 20 -5.27 -6.54 -2.40
CA THR A 20 -4.71 -7.91 -2.49
C THR A 20 -4.53 -8.59 -1.12
N MET A 21 -5.06 -7.99 -0.05
CA MET A 21 -5.02 -8.52 1.32
C MET A 21 -3.59 -8.76 1.85
N CYS A 22 -2.67 -7.82 1.67
CA CYS A 22 -1.33 -7.90 2.27
C CYS A 22 -1.32 -7.79 3.81
N GLY A 23 -2.45 -7.46 4.44
CA GLY A 23 -2.57 -7.35 5.90
C GLY A 23 -2.00 -6.07 6.52
N GLN A 24 -1.40 -5.17 5.72
CA GLN A 24 -0.80 -3.90 6.20
C GLN A 24 -1.18 -2.73 5.28
N CYS A 25 -2.37 -2.16 5.49
CA CYS A 25 -2.96 -1.11 4.64
C CYS A 25 -2.26 0.25 4.81
N VAL A 26 -1.88 0.88 3.69
CA VAL A 26 -1.16 2.17 3.66
C VAL A 26 -1.82 3.21 2.74
N LEU A 27 -3.12 3.07 2.46
CA LEU A 27 -3.85 3.92 1.50
C LEU A 27 -3.73 5.42 1.80
N HIS A 28 -3.80 5.82 3.07
CA HIS A 28 -3.70 7.23 3.48
C HIS A 28 -2.34 7.85 3.11
N LYS A 29 -1.27 7.04 3.12
CA LYS A 29 0.09 7.48 2.74
C LYS A 29 0.37 7.40 1.23
N THR A 30 -0.54 6.84 0.44
CA THR A 30 -0.28 6.50 -0.98
C THR A 30 -1.37 7.06 -1.90
N GLY A 31 -1.90 8.24 -1.57
CA GLY A 31 -2.93 8.90 -2.39
C GLY A 31 -4.17 8.01 -2.61
N LEU A 32 -4.57 7.22 -1.60
CA LEU A 32 -5.64 6.24 -1.68
C LEU A 32 -5.48 5.25 -2.86
N THR A 33 -4.23 4.86 -3.14
CA THR A 33 -3.88 3.89 -4.19
C THR A 33 -3.12 2.73 -3.56
N CYS A 34 -3.62 1.51 -3.71
CA CYS A 34 -2.99 0.35 -3.08
C CYS A 34 -1.67 0.00 -3.79
N PRO A 35 -0.49 0.15 -3.16
CA PRO A 35 0.79 -0.12 -3.83
C PRO A 35 0.96 -1.60 -4.18
N MET A 36 0.28 -2.49 -3.44
CA MET A 36 0.29 -3.94 -3.66
C MET A 36 -0.52 -4.39 -4.89
N THR A 37 -1.09 -3.45 -5.65
CA THR A 37 -1.64 -3.71 -7.00
C THR A 37 -0.56 -3.62 -8.09
N CYS A 38 0.65 -3.13 -7.75
CA CYS A 38 1.77 -3.12 -8.67
C CYS A 38 2.19 -4.56 -8.99
N PRO A 39 2.39 -4.93 -10.28
CA PRO A 39 2.79 -6.28 -10.68
C PRO A 39 4.15 -6.69 -10.09
N LYS A 40 4.99 -5.71 -9.71
CA LYS A 40 6.28 -5.94 -9.05
C LYS A 40 6.17 -6.14 -7.53
N ASN A 41 4.97 -6.08 -6.95
CA ASN A 41 4.72 -6.14 -5.49
C ASN A 41 5.53 -5.12 -4.68
N LEU A 42 5.84 -3.95 -5.26
CA LEU A 42 6.62 -2.90 -4.61
C LEU A 42 5.78 -2.09 -3.64
N ARG A 43 6.10 -2.20 -2.34
CA ARG A 43 5.46 -1.40 -1.27
C ARG A 43 5.90 0.06 -1.26
N ASN A 44 7.13 0.34 -1.70
CA ASN A 44 7.68 1.68 -1.88
C ASN A 44 8.09 1.85 -3.34
N GLY A 45 7.80 3.02 -3.91
CA GLY A 45 8.24 3.42 -5.24
C GLY A 45 8.84 4.83 -5.19
N PRO A 46 9.10 5.45 -6.35
CA PRO A 46 8.96 4.90 -7.70
C PRO A 46 10.01 3.82 -8.01
N CYS A 47 9.75 3.00 -9.04
CA CYS A 47 10.63 1.90 -9.45
C CYS A 47 11.50 2.19 -10.69
N GLY A 48 11.39 3.39 -11.27
CA GLY A 48 12.06 3.78 -12.52
C GLY A 48 11.44 3.22 -13.81
N GLY A 49 10.66 2.13 -13.73
CA GLY A 49 10.05 1.46 -14.89
C GLY A 49 8.71 2.04 -15.34
N VAL A 50 8.61 3.36 -15.48
CA VAL A 50 7.42 4.05 -16.01
C VAL A 50 7.67 4.34 -17.49
N ARG A 51 6.70 3.99 -18.35
CA ARG A 51 6.73 4.28 -19.78
C ARG A 51 6.43 5.77 -20.04
N GLU A 52 6.76 6.26 -21.22
CA GLU A 52 6.54 7.67 -21.61
C GLU A 52 5.07 8.09 -21.54
N ASP A 53 4.14 7.14 -21.72
CA ASP A 53 2.69 7.33 -21.61
C ASP A 53 2.16 7.27 -20.17
N GLY A 54 3.03 7.06 -19.17
CA GLY A 54 2.67 6.91 -17.76
C GLY A 54 2.29 5.48 -17.33
N ASN A 55 2.35 4.50 -18.24
CA ASN A 55 2.01 3.11 -17.93
C ASN A 55 3.20 2.32 -17.33
N CYS A 56 2.90 1.14 -16.80
CA CYS A 56 3.91 0.25 -16.21
C CYS A 56 4.79 -0.42 -17.29
N GLU A 57 6.09 -0.60 -17.01
CA GLU A 57 6.95 -1.37 -17.92
C GLU A 57 6.54 -2.84 -18.07
N VAL A 58 6.04 -3.46 -16.98
CA VAL A 58 5.71 -4.89 -16.92
C VAL A 58 4.35 -5.17 -17.56
N GLU A 59 3.39 -4.28 -17.34
CA GLU A 59 2.02 -4.38 -17.85
C GLU A 59 1.71 -3.10 -18.64
N PRO A 60 2.00 -3.07 -19.96
CA PRO A 60 1.97 -1.85 -20.78
C PRO A 60 0.59 -1.17 -20.85
N ASP A 61 -0.49 -1.93 -20.68
CA ASP A 61 -1.87 -1.42 -20.71
C ASP A 61 -2.34 -0.91 -19.33
N MET A 62 -1.52 -1.07 -18.28
CA MET A 62 -1.85 -0.66 -16.91
C MET A 62 -1.18 0.68 -16.57
N PRO A 63 -1.96 1.70 -16.15
CA PRO A 63 -1.40 2.92 -15.58
C PRO A 63 -0.48 2.62 -14.39
N CYS A 64 0.69 3.25 -14.33
CA CYS A 64 1.63 3.00 -13.25
C CYS A 64 1.02 3.37 -11.89
N VAL A 65 1.04 2.41 -10.95
CA VAL A 65 0.47 2.57 -9.61
C VAL A 65 1.06 3.77 -8.87
N TRP A 66 2.36 4.05 -9.03
CA TRP A 66 3.04 5.15 -8.34
C TRP A 66 2.84 6.50 -9.00
N VAL A 67 2.69 6.57 -10.33
CA VAL A 67 2.25 7.80 -11.03
C VAL A 67 0.84 8.17 -10.55
N LYS A 68 -0.08 7.20 -10.59
CA LYS A 68 -1.45 7.37 -10.07
C LYS A 68 -1.49 7.77 -8.59
N ALA A 69 -0.60 7.22 -7.77
CA ALA A 69 -0.52 7.54 -6.35
C ALA A 69 -0.04 8.99 -6.12
N GLN A 70 0.95 9.45 -6.90
CA GLN A 70 1.43 10.83 -6.90
C GLN A 70 0.32 11.82 -7.30
N ASP A 71 -0.32 11.61 -8.45
CA ASP A 71 -1.40 12.50 -8.92
C ASP A 71 -2.56 12.64 -7.92
N ARG A 72 -2.80 11.58 -7.14
CA ARG A 72 -3.83 11.56 -6.11
C ARG A 72 -3.34 12.16 -4.78
N SER A 73 -2.08 11.96 -4.40
CA SER A 73 -1.52 12.49 -3.15
C SER A 73 -1.54 14.02 -3.14
N GLU A 74 -1.32 14.65 -4.29
CA GLU A 74 -1.38 16.11 -4.46
C GLU A 74 -2.74 16.69 -4.05
N LYS A 75 -3.81 15.93 -4.28
CA LYS A 75 -5.22 16.31 -3.97
C LYS A 75 -5.63 16.01 -2.53
N MET A 76 -4.77 15.36 -1.74
CA MET A 76 -5.06 15.01 -0.34
C MET A 76 -4.79 16.18 0.62
N PRO A 77 -5.34 16.15 1.84
CA PRO A 77 -4.94 17.08 2.89
C PRO A 77 -3.43 17.05 3.13
N ARG A 78 -2.86 18.21 3.50
CA ARG A 78 -1.42 18.37 3.74
C ARG A 78 -0.82 17.28 4.64
N THR A 79 -1.52 16.96 5.73
CA THR A 79 -1.11 15.94 6.71
C THR A 79 -0.90 14.55 6.12
N TRP A 80 -1.60 14.20 5.05
CA TRP A 80 -1.44 12.91 4.37
C TRP A 80 -0.47 13.00 3.20
N ARG A 81 -0.43 14.15 2.51
CA ARG A 81 0.50 14.40 1.41
C ARG A 81 1.95 14.34 1.89
N GLU A 82 2.25 14.91 3.05
CA GLU A 82 3.59 14.89 3.65
C GLU A 82 4.10 13.47 3.94
N GLN A 83 3.20 12.49 4.13
CA GLN A 83 3.55 11.09 4.40
C GLN A 83 3.80 10.27 3.14
N PHE A 84 3.68 10.87 1.94
CA PHE A 84 3.82 10.14 0.68
C PHE A 84 5.24 9.62 0.48
N ASP A 85 6.22 10.46 0.78
CA ASP A 85 7.64 10.16 0.60
C ASP A 85 8.26 9.35 1.76
N ASP A 86 7.48 9.04 2.80
CA ASP A 86 7.92 8.19 3.90
C ASP A 86 8.43 6.84 3.40
N LEU A 87 9.66 6.48 3.76
CA LEU A 87 10.17 5.14 3.53
C LEU A 87 9.48 4.17 4.50
N ARG A 88 8.74 3.20 3.96
CA ARG A 88 7.96 2.24 4.78
C ARG A 88 8.72 0.93 4.94
N PRO A 89 8.58 0.23 6.08
CA PRO A 89 9.14 -1.10 6.24
C PRO A 89 8.60 -2.05 5.17
N PRO A 90 9.37 -3.08 4.77
CA PRO A 90 8.89 -4.10 3.86
C PRO A 90 7.60 -4.75 4.37
N VAL A 91 6.75 -5.22 3.46
CA VAL A 91 5.55 -5.98 3.84
C VAL A 91 5.99 -7.23 4.61
N ASP A 92 5.32 -7.52 5.73
CA ASP A 92 5.38 -8.80 6.40
C ASP A 92 4.46 -9.80 5.69
N ASN A 93 5.05 -10.65 4.85
CA ASN A 93 4.31 -11.67 4.09
C ASN A 93 3.56 -12.68 4.99
N ARG A 94 3.91 -12.80 6.29
CA ARG A 94 3.17 -13.65 7.24
C ARG A 94 1.77 -13.11 7.54
N LEU A 95 1.48 -11.85 7.20
CA LEU A 95 0.18 -11.20 7.38
C LEU A 95 -0.73 -11.32 6.16
N GLN A 96 -0.27 -11.92 5.06
CA GLN A 96 -1.07 -12.08 3.85
C GLN A 96 -2.37 -12.85 4.14
N GLY A 97 -3.48 -12.37 3.57
CA GLY A 97 -4.82 -12.91 3.78
C GLY A 97 -5.46 -12.53 5.11
N THR A 98 -4.76 -11.84 6.01
CA THR A 98 -5.31 -11.37 7.29
C THR A 98 -5.90 -9.97 7.17
N SER A 99 -6.81 -9.62 8.08
CA SER A 99 -7.43 -8.28 8.13
C SER A 99 -6.41 -7.21 8.53
N SER A 100 -6.31 -6.13 7.74
CA SER A 100 -5.45 -5.01 8.08
C SER A 100 -5.94 -4.24 9.30
N TRP A 101 -7.26 -4.19 9.53
CA TRP A 101 -7.82 -3.53 10.72
C TRP A 101 -7.46 -4.30 11.99
N LYS A 102 -7.54 -5.63 11.96
CA LYS A 102 -7.08 -6.45 13.09
C LYS A 102 -5.60 -6.24 13.35
N ASN A 103 -4.76 -6.23 12.31
CA ASN A 103 -3.32 -6.08 12.49
C ASN A 103 -2.96 -4.69 13.04
N LEU A 104 -3.65 -3.63 12.59
CA LEU A 104 -3.53 -2.28 13.13
C LEU A 104 -3.89 -2.23 14.63
N LEU A 105 -5.03 -2.82 15.02
CA LEU A 105 -5.47 -2.84 16.42
C LEU A 105 -4.57 -3.67 17.32
N THR A 106 -3.95 -4.73 16.79
CA THR A 106 -3.06 -5.62 17.55
C THR A 106 -1.59 -5.21 17.48
N GLY A 107 -1.26 -4.17 16.70
CA GLY A 107 0.12 -3.72 16.46
C GLY A 107 0.97 -4.69 15.65
N ARG A 108 0.39 -5.74 15.06
CA ARG A 108 1.12 -6.71 14.22
C ARG A 108 1.68 -6.07 12.95
N ASP A 109 1.00 -5.05 12.45
CA ASP A 109 1.43 -4.28 11.28
C ASP A 109 2.66 -3.38 11.54
N LYS A 110 2.97 -3.12 12.82
CA LYS A 110 4.14 -2.34 13.26
C LYS A 110 5.39 -3.18 13.52
N GLN A 111 5.28 -4.52 13.44
CA GLN A 111 6.45 -5.39 13.61
C GLN A 111 7.35 -5.28 12.37
N VAL A 112 8.56 -4.78 12.56
CA VAL A 112 9.56 -4.58 11.51
C VAL A 112 10.71 -5.59 11.63
N PRO A 113 11.38 -5.96 10.54
CA PRO A 113 12.54 -6.85 10.61
C PRO A 113 13.70 -6.22 11.38
N ALA A 114 14.58 -7.06 11.91
CA ALA A 114 15.79 -6.60 12.58
C ALA A 114 16.63 -5.72 11.64
N GLY A 115 17.09 -4.57 12.16
CA GLY A 115 17.85 -3.58 11.39
C GLY A 115 17.01 -2.51 10.69
N TRP A 116 15.66 -2.61 10.71
CA TRP A 116 14.82 -1.50 10.31
C TRP A 116 14.83 -0.41 11.40
N GLN A 117 15.55 0.66 11.16
CA GLN A 117 15.47 1.87 11.96
C GLN A 117 14.34 2.70 11.35
N SER A 118 13.19 2.75 12.02
CA SER A 118 12.25 3.84 11.72
C SER A 118 12.90 5.10 12.27
N ASP A 119 13.09 6.13 11.44
CA ASP A 119 13.31 7.47 11.96
C ASP A 119 12.18 7.72 12.97
N GLU A 120 12.57 7.88 14.23
CA GLU A 120 11.66 8.06 15.35
C GLU A 120 10.78 9.29 15.08
N GLU A 121 9.45 9.10 15.06
CA GLU A 121 8.48 10.19 15.27
C GLU A 121 8.47 10.61 16.75
#